data_AF-A0A5S9Q4C5-F1
#
_entry.id   AF-A0A5S9Q4C5-F1
#
_cell.length_a   1.000
_cell.length_b   1.000
_cell.length_c   1.000
_cell.angle_alpha   90.00
_cell.angle_beta   90.00
_cell.angle_gamma   90.00
#
_symmetry.space_group_name_H-M   'P 1'
#
loop_
_entity.id
_entity.type
_entity.pdbx_description
1 polymer ?
#
loop_
_entity_poly.entity_id
_entity_poly.type
_entity_poly.pdbx_seq_one_letter_code
_entity_poly.pdbx_strand_id
1 'polypeptide(L)'
;MHIPYLEHDGKKHWGIDTSDIDDLSRRGIDGSTVSALEADHCLAELRIERDRRMGAQDWRYQRYARELRLGVEPTESIETIDTLMQALANITETYHSLDDVVWPE
;
A
#
# COMPACT_ATOMS: atom_id res chain seq x y z
N MET A 1 -15.51 -0.70 6.98
CA MET A 1 -15.75 -0.60 5.52
C MET A 1 -15.45 0.84 5.14
N HIS A 2 -14.28 1.10 4.55
CA HIS A 2 -13.90 2.43 4.06
C HIS A 2 -14.46 2.56 2.65
N ILE A 3 -15.44 3.43 2.44
CA ILE A 3 -16.03 3.67 1.11
C ILE A 3 -15.25 4.83 0.50
N PRO A 4 -14.56 4.65 -0.63
CA PRO A 4 -13.82 5.72 -1.27
C PRO A 4 -14.77 6.85 -1.70
N TYR A 5 -14.28 8.09 -1.64
CA TYR A 5 -14.98 9.27 -2.13
C TYR A 5 -14.06 10.15 -2.98
N LEU A 6 -14.63 10.81 -3.98
CA LEU A 6 -13.97 11.82 -4.82
C LEU A 6 -14.48 13.20 -4.45
N GLU A 7 -13.60 14.21 -4.32
CA GLU A 7 -14.02 15.61 -4.38
C GLU A 7 -13.78 16.17 -5.80
N HIS A 8 -14.86 16.54 -6.49
CA HIS A 8 -14.81 17.20 -7.80
C HIS A 8 -15.80 18.37 -7.81
N ASP A 9 -15.38 19.52 -8.34
CA ASP A 9 -16.17 20.77 -8.34
C ASP A 9 -16.73 21.15 -6.95
N GLY A 10 -15.93 20.92 -5.90
CA GLY A 10 -16.30 21.21 -4.50
C GLY A 10 -17.35 20.25 -3.91
N LYS A 11 -17.67 19.13 -4.58
CA LYS A 11 -18.65 18.14 -4.12
C LYS A 11 -17.99 16.79 -3.87
N LYS A 12 -18.39 16.14 -2.75
CA LYS A 12 -18.03 14.76 -2.45
C LYS A 12 -18.94 13.80 -3.18
N HIS A 13 -18.36 12.91 -3.98
CA HIS A 13 -19.03 11.82 -4.65
C HIS A 13 -18.64 10.50 -3.97
N TRP A 14 -19.63 9.85 -3.34
CA TRP A 14 -19.46 8.59 -2.63
C TRP A 14 -19.84 7.41 -3.51
N GLY A 15 -19.15 6.27 -3.35
CA GLY A 15 -19.54 5.01 -3.98
C GLY A 15 -19.61 5.12 -5.51
N ILE A 16 -18.63 5.81 -6.11
CA ILE A 16 -18.50 5.86 -7.56
C ILE A 16 -18.09 4.46 -8.02
N ASP A 17 -18.90 3.87 -8.88
CA ASP A 17 -18.50 2.73 -9.69
C ASP A 17 -17.75 3.28 -10.91
N THR A 18 -16.42 3.15 -10.93
CA THR A 18 -15.60 3.65 -12.05
C THR A 18 -15.80 2.85 -13.34
N SER A 19 -16.47 1.68 -13.26
CA SER A 19 -16.83 0.89 -14.43
C SER A 19 -18.10 1.37 -15.14
N ASP A 20 -18.92 2.21 -14.50
CA ASP A 20 -20.13 2.81 -15.09
C ASP A 20 -19.85 4.22 -15.65
N ILE A 21 -19.33 4.24 -16.89
CA ILE A 21 -18.98 5.46 -17.64
C ILE A 21 -20.20 6.39 -17.84
N ASP A 22 -21.42 5.85 -17.84
CA ASP A 22 -22.65 6.64 -18.02
C ASP A 22 -23.03 7.42 -16.74
N ASP A 23 -22.80 6.86 -15.54
CA ASP A 23 -22.98 7.59 -14.27
C ASP A 23 -21.91 8.68 -14.10
N LEU A 24 -20.67 8.38 -14.47
CA LEU A 24 -19.54 9.32 -14.45
C LEU A 24 -19.79 10.55 -15.33
N SER A 25 -20.26 10.33 -16.56
CA SER A 25 -20.58 11.41 -17.51
C SER A 25 -21.74 12.28 -17.02
N ARG A 26 -22.79 11.69 -16.41
CA ARG A 26 -23.92 12.45 -15.83
C ARG A 26 -23.52 13.32 -14.65
N ARG A 27 -22.45 12.96 -13.94
CA ARG A 27 -21.91 13.70 -12.80
C ARG A 27 -20.89 14.77 -13.21
N GLY A 28 -20.60 14.91 -14.51
CA GLY A 28 -19.64 15.88 -15.03
C GLY A 28 -18.18 15.48 -14.79
N ILE A 29 -17.90 14.22 -14.47
CA ILE A 29 -16.57 13.69 -14.20
C ILE A 29 -15.95 13.29 -15.54
N ASP A 30 -14.82 13.89 -15.91
CA ASP A 30 -14.10 13.52 -17.13
C ASP A 30 -13.28 12.23 -16.94
N GLY A 31 -12.90 11.58 -18.05
CA GLY A 31 -12.12 10.35 -18.01
C GLY A 31 -10.72 10.51 -17.39
N SER A 32 -10.18 11.73 -17.33
CA SER A 32 -8.88 11.98 -16.68
C SER A 32 -8.98 11.93 -15.16
N THR A 33 -10.11 12.39 -14.61
CA THR A 33 -10.44 12.33 -13.19
C THR A 33 -10.68 10.89 -12.75
N VAL A 34 -11.31 10.07 -13.61
CA VAL A 34 -11.52 8.64 -13.37
C VAL A 34 -10.17 7.90 -13.31
N SER A 35 -9.29 8.14 -14.28
CA SER A 35 -7.97 7.51 -14.30
C SER A 35 -7.10 7.90 -13.08
N ALA A 36 -7.19 9.15 -12.62
CA ALA A 36 -6.51 9.59 -11.41
C ALA A 36 -7.05 8.89 -10.15
N LEU A 37 -8.36 8.70 -10.06
CA LEU A 37 -9.00 7.95 -8.97
C LEU A 37 -8.57 6.49 -8.92
N GLU A 38 -8.53 5.83 -10.07
CA GLU A 38 -8.09 4.44 -10.17
C GLU A 38 -6.63 4.30 -9.74
N ALA A 39 -5.76 5.23 -10.17
CA ALA A 39 -4.37 5.26 -9.75
C ALA A 39 -4.23 5.47 -8.22
N ASP A 40 -4.99 6.40 -7.64
CA ASP A 40 -4.98 6.63 -6.19
C ASP A 40 -5.51 5.42 -5.41
N HIS A 41 -6.54 4.74 -5.93
CA HIS A 41 -7.07 3.52 -5.34
C HIS A 41 -6.04 2.39 -5.35
N CYS A 42 -5.43 2.11 -6.50
CA CYS A 42 -4.38 1.11 -6.64
C CYS A 42 -3.19 1.39 -5.71
N LEU A 43 -2.78 2.66 -5.58
CA LEU A 43 -1.71 3.05 -4.67
C LEU A 43 -2.10 2.89 -3.19
N ALA A 44 -3.36 3.17 -2.84
CA ALA A 44 -3.87 2.96 -1.49
C ALA A 44 -3.88 1.46 -1.12
N GLU A 45 -4.36 0.61 -2.03
CA GLU A 45 -4.32 -0.85 -1.84
C GLU A 45 -2.88 -1.36 -1.71
N LEU A 46 -1.97 -0.85 -2.54
CA LEU A 46 -0.56 -1.18 -2.48
C LEU A 46 0.06 -0.83 -1.11
N ARG A 47 -0.28 0.34 -0.56
CA ARG A 47 0.17 0.77 0.78
C ARG A 47 -0.37 -0.13 1.88
N ILE A 48 -1.67 -0.48 1.83
CA ILE A 48 -2.28 -1.38 2.81
C ILE A 48 -1.56 -2.73 2.83
N GLU A 49 -1.31 -3.27 1.65
CA GLU A 49 -0.70 -4.59 1.52
C GLU A 49 0.81 -4.56 1.88
N ARG A 50 1.51 -3.47 1.55
CA ARG A 50 2.87 -3.19 2.04
C ARG A 50 2.91 -3.20 3.57
N ASP A 51 2.04 -2.43 4.21
CA ASP A 51 2.00 -2.30 5.67
C ASP A 51 1.66 -3.65 6.33
N ARG A 52 0.76 -4.43 5.72
CA ARG A 52 0.44 -5.81 6.15
C ARG A 52 1.68 -6.70 6.11
N ARG A 53 2.47 -6.66 5.03
CA ARG A 53 3.70 -7.46 4.91
C ARG A 53 4.78 -6.99 5.87
N MET A 54 4.96 -5.68 6.06
CA MET A 54 5.88 -5.13 7.05
C MET A 54 5.53 -5.60 8.45
N GLY A 55 4.26 -5.49 8.84
CA GLY A 55 3.78 -5.98 10.14
C GLY A 55 3.95 -7.50 10.31
N ALA A 56 3.87 -8.28 9.22
CA ALA A 56 4.16 -9.71 9.24
C ALA A 56 5.64 -10.05 9.47
N GLN A 57 6.56 -9.08 9.32
CA GLN A 57 8.00 -9.25 9.60
C GLN A 57 8.44 -8.63 10.94
N ASP A 58 7.61 -7.84 11.62
CA ASP A 58 7.97 -7.17 12.90
C ASP A 58 8.47 -8.14 13.99
N TRP A 59 8.00 -9.40 13.97
CA TRP A 59 8.45 -10.43 14.90
C TRP A 59 9.96 -10.71 14.79
N ARG A 60 10.57 -10.45 13.64
CA ARG A 60 12.02 -10.60 13.41
C ARG A 60 12.82 -9.64 14.29
N TYR A 61 12.42 -8.37 14.37
CA TYR A 61 13.02 -7.40 15.30
C TYR A 61 12.84 -7.81 16.76
N GLN A 62 11.64 -8.30 17.12
CA GLN A 62 11.37 -8.75 18.48
C GLN A 62 12.23 -9.95 18.87
N ARG A 63 12.43 -10.89 17.94
CA ARG A 63 13.34 -12.03 18.09
C ARG A 63 14.78 -11.56 18.27
N TYR A 64 15.28 -10.73 17.36
CA TYR A 64 16.64 -10.18 17.43
C TYR A 64 16.91 -9.49 18.78
N ALA A 65 16.01 -8.61 19.21
CA ALA A 65 16.13 -7.93 20.50
C ALA A 65 16.07 -8.89 21.70
N ARG A 66 15.27 -9.97 21.61
CA ARG A 66 15.23 -11.01 22.64
C ARG A 66 16.54 -11.78 22.69
N GLU A 67 17.11 -12.16 21.55
CA GLU A 67 18.37 -12.90 21.45
C GLU A 67 19.53 -12.12 22.07
N LEU A 68 19.64 -10.83 21.73
CA LEU A 68 20.62 -9.94 22.36
C LEU A 68 20.48 -9.86 23.88
N ARG A 69 19.25 -9.75 24.41
CA ARG A 69 19.01 -9.73 25.87
C ARG A 69 19.36 -11.05 26.56
N LEU A 70 19.25 -12.16 25.84
CA LEU A 70 19.62 -13.48 26.35
C LEU A 70 21.13 -13.75 26.21
N GLY A 71 21.88 -12.86 25.55
CA GLY A 71 23.30 -13.06 25.27
C GLY A 71 23.56 -14.22 24.31
N VAL A 72 22.58 -14.58 23.48
CA VAL A 72 22.75 -15.57 22.42
C VAL A 72 23.02 -14.88 21.10
N GLU A 73 23.79 -15.53 20.22
CA GLU A 73 24.04 -15.03 18.88
C GLU A 73 22.70 -14.90 18.13
N PRO A 74 22.40 -13.72 17.54
CA PRO A 74 21.16 -13.54 16.80
C PRO A 74 21.03 -14.49 15.61
N THR A 75 19.81 -14.97 15.36
CA THR A 75 19.53 -15.88 14.24
C THR A 75 19.76 -15.21 12.88
N GLU A 76 19.47 -13.92 12.80
CA GLU A 76 19.66 -13.08 11.61
C GLU A 76 20.27 -11.74 12.02
N SER A 77 21.02 -11.12 11.11
CA SER A 77 21.61 -9.81 11.39
C SER A 77 20.56 -8.71 11.28
N ILE A 78 20.71 -7.64 12.06
CA ILE A 78 19.80 -6.49 12.02
C ILE A 78 19.78 -5.84 10.64
N GLU A 79 20.92 -5.82 9.95
CA GLU A 79 21.05 -5.24 8.61
C GLU A 79 20.20 -6.00 7.58
N THR A 80 20.04 -7.32 7.74
CA THR A 80 19.19 -8.13 6.86
C THR A 80 17.71 -7.78 7.06
N ILE A 81 17.29 -7.62 8.31
CA ILE A 81 15.92 -7.22 8.65
C ILE A 81 15.64 -5.81 8.10
N ASP A 82 16.54 -4.86 8.34
CA ASP A 82 16.41 -3.48 7.87
C ASP A 82 16.39 -3.39 6.34
N THR A 83 17.22 -4.18 5.66
CA THR A 83 17.24 -4.24 4.19
C THR A 83 15.90 -4.71 3.64
N LEU A 84 15.31 -5.76 4.23
CA LEU A 84 13.99 -6.26 3.82
C LEU A 84 12.91 -5.21 4.06
N MET A 85 12.90 -4.56 5.23
CA MET A 85 11.90 -3.56 5.58
C MET A 85 12.00 -2.31 4.69
N GLN A 86 13.22 -1.89 4.35
CA GLN A 86 13.43 -0.80 3.41
C GLN A 86 13.00 -1.20 1.98
N ALA A 87 13.29 -2.43 1.56
CA ALA A 87 12.83 -2.93 0.26
C ALA A 87 11.30 -2.92 0.17
N LEU A 88 10.60 -3.33 1.24
CA LEU A 88 9.14 -3.22 1.34
C LEU A 88 8.66 -1.76 1.30
N ALA A 89 9.32 -0.85 2.03
CA ALA A 89 8.98 0.57 2.03
C ALA A 89 9.06 1.19 0.63
N ASN A 90 10.09 0.82 -0.14
CA ASN A 90 10.36 1.35 -1.48
C ASN A 90 9.39 0.84 -2.56
N ILE A 91 8.54 -0.15 -2.27
CA ILE A 91 7.59 -0.71 -3.25
C ILE A 91 6.68 0.36 -3.82
N THR A 92 6.22 1.29 -2.98
CA THR A 92 5.33 2.38 -3.42
C THR A 92 6.02 3.46 -4.24
N GLU A 93 7.35 3.43 -4.36
CA GLU A 93 8.13 4.30 -5.25
C GLU A 93 8.35 3.67 -6.61
N THR A 94 8.31 2.34 -6.68
CA THR A 94 8.62 1.56 -7.89
C THR A 94 7.37 1.08 -8.61
N TYR A 95 6.30 0.77 -7.86
CA TYR A 95 5.08 0.20 -8.39
C TYR A 95 3.87 1.06 -8.06
N HIS A 96 2.86 0.99 -8.93
CA HIS A 96 1.61 1.75 -8.83
C HIS A 96 0.36 0.87 -8.75
N SER A 97 0.51 -0.46 -8.85
CA SER A 97 -0.57 -1.45 -8.78
C SER A 97 -0.09 -2.71 -8.08
N LEU A 98 -1.00 -3.44 -7.43
CA LEU A 98 -0.72 -4.72 -6.79
C LEU A 98 -0.40 -5.84 -7.78
N ASP A 99 -0.97 -5.80 -8.98
CA ASP A 99 -0.86 -6.88 -9.97
C ASP A 99 0.56 -7.02 -10.53
N ASP A 100 1.31 -5.92 -10.56
CA ASP A 100 2.65 -5.86 -11.14
C ASP A 100 3.78 -5.95 -10.10
N VAL A 101 3.43 -5.94 -8.80
CA VAL A 101 4.44 -5.88 -7.74
C VAL A 101 5.15 -7.21 -7.55
N VAL A 102 6.48 -7.13 -7.60
CA VAL A 102 7.36 -8.18 -7.10
C VAL A 102 7.76 -7.86 -5.66
N TRP A 103 7.29 -8.69 -4.72
CA TRP A 103 7.56 -8.50 -3.29
C TRP A 103 8.91 -9.10 -2.90
N PRO A 104 9.73 -8.40 -2.09
CA PRO A 104 10.96 -8.94 -1.54
C PRO A 104 10.66 -10.00 -0.46
N GLU A 105 11.51 -11.03 -0.36
CA GLU A 105 11.41 -12.16 0.58
C GLU A 105 12.54 -12.16 1.63
#